data_AF-A0A329S458-F1
#
_entry.id   AF-A0A329S458-F1
#
_cell.length_a   1.000
_cell.length_b   1.000
_cell.length_c   1.000
_cell.angle_alpha   90.00
_cell.angle_beta   90.00
_cell.angle_gamma   90.00
#
_symmetry.space_group_name_H-M   'P 1'
#
loop_
_entity.id
_entity.type
_entity.pdbx_description
1 polymer ?
#
loop_
_entity_poly.entity_id
_entity_poly.type
_entity_poly.pdbx_seq_one_letter_code
_entity_poly.pdbx_strand_id
1 'polypeptide(L)'
;MGENTQAVSNDFKYYENMVAHMIFCASRRNGVRGILFEAFFPWLLGEFQEQVTHPTKLMMDEEEMAFSGLLDGYNELAQLPGKNVPFLAPPNAEWPPYILGADWGCFGHLDRLKNEERGDISVREVSSDTPLFFCECKYWHKKVDSRAMKGIMKGLETVQEDKWKIVFVFCVGLTNFRKGSWAHGSIGCVRIDCRSGDVKWVVQPDEGHRKKLVVVMETGPVKIETHMSGRNSAA
;
A
#
# COMPACT_ATOMS: atom_id res chain seq x y z
N MET A 1 -22.18 -7.19 9.09
CA MET A 1 -20.77 -6.80 9.16
C MET A 1 -20.06 -7.80 10.05
N GLY A 2 -19.24 -8.68 9.49
CA GLY A 2 -18.40 -9.59 10.29
C GLY A 2 -17.04 -8.94 10.50
N GLU A 3 -16.82 -8.36 11.67
CA GLU A 3 -15.50 -7.87 12.04
C GLU A 3 -14.54 -9.07 12.19
N ASN A 4 -13.35 -9.02 11.59
CA ASN A 4 -12.32 -10.02 11.85
C ASN A 4 -11.80 -9.82 13.29
N THR A 5 -12.34 -10.61 14.21
CA THR A 5 -12.03 -10.56 15.65
C THR A 5 -10.65 -11.12 15.99
N GLN A 6 -9.91 -11.65 15.01
CA GLN A 6 -8.56 -12.18 15.22
C GLN A 6 -7.44 -11.16 14.93
N ALA A 7 -7.76 -9.96 14.45
CA ALA A 7 -6.80 -8.87 14.30
C ALA A 7 -6.55 -8.15 15.65
N VAL A 8 -5.28 -7.96 16.02
CA VAL A 8 -4.88 -7.47 17.36
C VAL A 8 -5.26 -5.99 17.57
N SER A 9 -6.09 -5.75 18.60
CA SER A 9 -6.37 -4.52 19.39
C SER A 9 -6.29 -3.14 18.71
N ASN A 10 -7.50 -2.59 18.46
CA ASN A 10 -7.99 -1.21 18.34
C ASN A 10 -7.20 -0.16 17.53
N ASP A 11 -5.97 0.21 17.88
CA ASP A 11 -5.35 1.38 17.23
C ASP A 11 -4.68 1.03 15.89
N PHE A 12 -4.10 -0.17 15.78
CA PHE A 12 -3.59 -0.73 14.51
C PHE A 12 -4.71 -0.86 13.46
N LYS A 13 -5.90 -1.29 13.90
CA LYS A 13 -7.08 -1.42 13.04
C LYS A 13 -7.49 -0.09 12.42
N TYR A 14 -7.35 1.04 13.12
CA TYR A 14 -7.77 2.33 12.58
C TYR A 14 -6.92 2.75 11.39
N TYR A 15 -5.59 2.63 11.50
CA TYR A 15 -4.69 3.01 10.40
C TYR A 15 -4.75 2.03 9.23
N GLU A 16 -4.80 0.73 9.49
CA GLU A 16 -5.07 -0.28 8.45
C GLU A 16 -6.39 0.00 7.73
N ASN A 17 -7.47 0.31 8.47
CA ASN A 17 -8.76 0.67 7.89
C ASN A 17 -8.64 1.94 7.05
N MET A 18 -7.94 2.96 7.53
CA MET A 18 -7.73 4.19 6.77
C MET A 18 -7.02 3.90 5.45
N VAL A 19 -5.92 3.14 5.46
CA VAL A 19 -5.19 2.74 4.24
C VAL A 19 -6.07 1.91 3.31
N ALA A 20 -6.81 0.92 3.84
CA ALA A 20 -7.76 0.13 3.06
C ALA A 20 -8.83 1.02 2.40
N HIS A 21 -9.36 1.99 3.13
CA HIS A 21 -10.33 2.95 2.60
C HIS A 21 -9.74 3.85 1.51
N MET A 22 -8.50 4.31 1.66
CA MET A 22 -7.81 5.11 0.62
C MET A 22 -7.61 4.30 -0.66
N ILE A 23 -7.12 3.07 -0.55
CA ILE A 23 -6.97 2.13 -1.68
C ILE A 23 -8.33 1.91 -2.37
N PHE A 24 -9.36 1.65 -1.58
CA PHE A 24 -10.72 1.48 -2.05
C PHE A 24 -11.25 2.72 -2.79
N CYS A 25 -11.07 3.93 -2.25
CA CYS A 25 -11.47 5.18 -2.90
C CYS A 25 -10.71 5.41 -4.21
N ALA A 26 -9.39 5.24 -4.22
CA ALA A 26 -8.56 5.40 -5.41
C ALA A 26 -8.93 4.40 -6.53
N SER A 27 -9.31 3.16 -6.17
CA SER A 27 -9.72 2.14 -7.15
C SER A 27 -10.99 2.50 -7.94
N ARG A 28 -11.80 3.42 -7.43
CA ARG A 28 -13.12 3.78 -8.00
C ARG A 28 -13.07 4.90 -9.01
N ARG A 29 -11.90 5.54 -9.21
CA ARG A 29 -11.77 6.76 -10.02
C ARG A 29 -12.16 6.58 -11.49
N ASN A 30 -12.12 5.36 -12.02
CA ASN A 30 -12.58 5.02 -13.37
C ASN A 30 -13.82 4.10 -13.38
N GLY A 31 -14.54 4.03 -12.25
CA GLY A 31 -15.71 3.18 -12.08
C GLY A 31 -15.43 1.70 -12.28
N VAL A 32 -16.47 0.96 -12.67
CA VAL A 32 -16.45 -0.50 -12.87
C VAL A 32 -15.50 -0.99 -13.96
N ARG A 33 -14.93 -0.09 -14.77
CA ARG A 33 -13.95 -0.46 -15.81
C ARG A 33 -12.57 -0.76 -15.23
N GLY A 34 -12.34 -0.50 -13.94
CA GLY A 34 -11.01 -0.54 -13.33
C GLY A 34 -10.15 0.63 -13.79
N ILE A 35 -9.07 0.90 -13.08
CA ILE A 35 -8.15 2.00 -13.36
C ILE A 35 -6.74 1.43 -13.58
N LEU A 36 -6.04 1.88 -14.63
CA LEU A 36 -4.66 1.47 -14.87
C LEU A 36 -3.79 1.76 -13.64
N PHE A 37 -2.89 0.85 -13.29
CA PHE A 37 -2.05 0.99 -12.11
C PHE A 37 -1.25 2.31 -12.12
N GLU A 38 -0.71 2.67 -13.28
CA GLU A 38 0.01 3.94 -13.50
C GLU A 38 -0.84 5.17 -13.14
N ALA A 39 -2.14 5.13 -13.40
CA ALA A 39 -3.07 6.21 -13.05
C ALA A 39 -3.59 6.08 -11.61
N PHE A 40 -3.80 4.84 -11.13
CA PHE A 40 -4.25 4.55 -9.77
C PHE A 40 -3.30 5.10 -8.72
N PHE A 41 -1.99 4.92 -8.91
CA PHE A 41 -1.01 5.24 -7.88
C PHE A 41 -0.97 6.75 -7.52
N PRO A 42 -0.94 7.69 -8.49
CA PRO A 42 -1.11 9.12 -8.21
C PRO A 42 -2.41 9.45 -7.46
N TRP A 43 -3.52 8.79 -7.79
CA TRP A 43 -4.79 8.97 -7.06
C TRP A 43 -4.71 8.46 -5.62
N LEU A 44 -4.05 7.32 -5.39
CA LEU A 44 -3.81 6.79 -4.06
C LEU A 44 -3.01 7.77 -3.20
N LEU A 45 -1.95 8.38 -3.76
CA LEU A 45 -1.20 9.44 -3.08
C LEU A 45 -2.09 10.66 -2.78
N GLY A 46 -2.97 11.00 -3.72
CA GLY A 46 -3.97 12.06 -3.56
C GLY A 46 -4.89 11.89 -2.37
N GLU A 47 -5.18 10.66 -1.95
CA GLU A 47 -6.01 10.38 -0.76
C GLU A 47 -5.35 10.82 0.56
N PHE A 48 -4.04 11.10 0.56
CA PHE A 48 -3.31 11.61 1.73
C PHE A 48 -3.26 13.14 1.82
N GLN A 49 -3.93 13.85 0.92
CA GLN A 49 -4.01 15.32 0.91
C GLN A 49 -5.13 15.83 1.82
N GLU A 50 -4.89 16.88 2.60
CA GLU A 50 -5.79 17.33 3.68
C GLU A 50 -7.07 18.05 3.20
N GLN A 51 -7.12 18.57 1.97
CA GLN A 51 -8.23 19.44 1.52
C GLN A 51 -9.05 18.87 0.38
N VAL A 52 -8.42 18.55 -0.75
CA VAL A 52 -9.09 18.07 -1.96
C VAL A 52 -8.27 16.94 -2.55
N THR A 53 -8.88 15.78 -2.74
CA THR A 53 -8.22 14.66 -3.41
C THR A 53 -8.02 14.99 -4.89
N HIS A 54 -6.77 15.08 -5.30
CA HIS A 54 -6.35 15.17 -6.70
C HIS A 54 -5.17 14.21 -6.90
N PRO A 55 -4.87 13.75 -8.13
CA PRO A 55 -3.69 12.93 -8.35
C PRO A 55 -2.44 13.70 -7.93
N THR A 56 -1.58 13.08 -7.14
CA THR A 56 -0.31 13.66 -6.70
C THR A 56 0.81 13.17 -7.62
N LYS A 57 1.60 14.12 -8.13
CA LYS A 57 2.75 13.84 -8.98
C LYS A 57 3.89 13.25 -8.15
N LEU A 58 4.66 12.36 -8.75
CA LEU A 58 5.91 11.88 -8.18
C LEU A 58 7.04 12.79 -8.59
N MET A 59 7.88 13.17 -7.63
CA MET A 59 9.01 14.05 -7.83
C MET A 59 10.29 13.34 -7.36
N MET A 60 11.29 13.23 -8.22
CA MET A 60 12.63 12.75 -7.84
C MET A 60 13.64 13.79 -8.29
N ASP A 61 14.47 14.26 -7.35
CA ASP A 61 15.48 15.31 -7.62
C ASP A 61 14.89 16.56 -8.33
N GLU A 62 13.72 17.01 -7.87
CA GLU A 62 12.95 18.14 -8.40
C GLU A 62 12.33 17.94 -9.81
N GLU A 63 12.49 16.75 -10.40
CA GLU A 63 11.89 16.39 -11.69
C GLU A 63 10.65 15.49 -11.52
N GLU A 64 9.61 15.76 -12.31
CA GLU A 64 8.41 14.92 -12.34
C GLU A 64 8.72 13.58 -13.01
N MET A 65 8.24 12.49 -12.40
CA MET A 65 8.40 11.15 -12.94
C MET A 65 7.10 10.33 -12.90
N ALA A 66 7.04 9.31 -13.76
CA ALA A 66 6.00 8.29 -13.75
C ALA A 66 6.31 7.19 -12.72
N PHE A 67 5.29 6.50 -12.20
CA PHE A 67 5.52 5.39 -11.26
C PHE A 67 6.27 4.24 -11.93
N SER A 68 5.99 3.98 -13.21
CA SER A 68 6.73 3.03 -14.05
C SER A 68 8.24 3.21 -14.01
N GLY A 69 8.76 4.44 -13.88
CA GLY A 69 10.20 4.69 -13.76
C GLY A 69 10.84 4.07 -12.50
N LEU A 70 10.05 3.83 -11.45
CA LEU A 70 10.53 3.09 -10.26
C LEU A 70 10.70 1.59 -10.51
N LEU A 71 10.04 1.08 -11.56
CA LEU A 71 10.02 -0.33 -11.93
C LEU A 71 11.06 -0.67 -12.99
N ASP A 72 11.84 0.32 -13.46
CA ASP A 72 12.89 0.10 -14.45
C ASP A 72 13.89 -0.97 -13.96
N GLY A 73 14.12 -1.97 -14.80
CA GLY A 73 14.98 -3.13 -14.49
C GLY A 73 14.32 -4.20 -13.61
N TYR A 74 13.07 -4.04 -13.16
CA TYR A 74 12.30 -5.08 -12.46
C TYR A 74 11.42 -5.87 -13.45
N ASN A 75 11.98 -6.90 -14.09
CA ASN A 75 11.28 -7.67 -15.14
C ASN A 75 9.91 -8.22 -14.71
N GLU A 76 9.80 -8.71 -13.47
CA GLU A 76 8.55 -9.28 -12.95
C GLU A 76 7.47 -8.21 -12.67
N LEU A 77 7.86 -6.93 -12.62
CA LEU A 77 6.97 -5.79 -12.40
C LEU A 77 6.71 -4.97 -13.67
N ALA A 78 7.36 -5.30 -14.80
CA ALA A 78 7.30 -4.50 -16.03
C ALA A 78 5.87 -4.31 -16.58
N GLN A 79 4.99 -5.29 -16.37
CA GLN A 79 3.60 -5.19 -16.82
C GLN A 79 2.68 -4.45 -15.84
N LEU A 80 3.11 -4.25 -14.58
CA LEU A 80 2.27 -3.69 -13.53
C LEU A 80 1.64 -2.34 -13.91
N PRO A 81 2.38 -1.36 -14.49
CA PRO A 81 1.81 -0.07 -14.89
C PRO A 81 0.60 -0.18 -15.84
N GLY A 82 0.62 -1.18 -16.72
CA GLY A 82 -0.43 -1.46 -17.70
C GLY A 82 -1.56 -2.38 -17.19
N LYS A 83 -1.45 -2.93 -15.98
CA LYS A 83 -2.54 -3.71 -15.37
C LYS A 83 -3.61 -2.79 -14.81
N ASN A 84 -4.86 -3.26 -14.83
CA ASN A 84 -5.94 -2.56 -14.15
C ASN A 84 -5.94 -2.92 -12.67
N VAL A 85 -5.97 -1.90 -11.82
CA VAL A 85 -6.49 -2.05 -10.47
C VAL A 85 -8.02 -2.12 -10.60
N PRO A 86 -8.64 -3.22 -10.14
CA PRO A 86 -10.07 -3.44 -10.33
C PRO A 86 -10.91 -2.50 -9.46
N PHE A 87 -12.19 -2.36 -9.80
CA PHE A 87 -13.19 -1.77 -8.92
C PHE A 87 -13.36 -2.69 -7.70
N LEU A 88 -12.88 -2.24 -6.54
CA LEU A 88 -12.78 -3.08 -5.36
C LEU A 88 -14.11 -3.17 -4.60
N ALA A 89 -14.41 -4.37 -4.12
CA ALA A 89 -15.40 -4.56 -3.07
C ALA A 89 -14.95 -3.83 -1.79
N PRO A 90 -15.87 -3.46 -0.89
CA PRO A 90 -15.50 -3.05 0.46
C PRO A 90 -14.57 -4.09 1.11
N PRO A 91 -13.71 -3.70 2.07
CA PRO A 91 -12.77 -4.62 2.70
C PRO A 91 -13.42 -5.93 3.17
N ASN A 92 -12.88 -7.08 2.75
CA ASN A 92 -13.35 -8.45 3.03
C ASN A 92 -14.79 -8.76 2.58
N ALA A 93 -15.39 -7.92 1.73
CA ALA A 93 -16.69 -8.19 1.15
C ALA A 93 -16.57 -9.01 -0.14
N GLU A 94 -17.50 -9.94 -0.31
CA GLU A 94 -17.68 -10.66 -1.56
C GLU A 94 -18.61 -9.90 -2.50
N TRP A 95 -18.36 -10.06 -3.81
CA TRP A 95 -19.28 -9.58 -4.82
C TRP A 95 -20.50 -10.49 -4.91
N PRO A 96 -21.72 -9.95 -5.04
CA PRO A 96 -22.89 -10.73 -5.36
C PRO A 96 -22.68 -11.57 -6.64
N PRO A 97 -23.15 -12.83 -6.70
CA PRO A 97 -22.93 -13.71 -7.85
C PRO A 97 -23.37 -13.12 -9.20
N TYR A 98 -24.45 -12.31 -9.21
CA TYR A 98 -24.92 -11.67 -10.44
C TYR A 98 -23.95 -10.63 -11.01
N ILE A 99 -23.13 -9.99 -10.16
CA ILE A 99 -22.06 -9.07 -10.59
C ILE A 99 -20.90 -9.85 -11.19
N LEU A 100 -20.56 -11.00 -10.59
CA LEU A 100 -19.48 -11.85 -11.08
C LEU A 100 -19.82 -12.57 -12.39
N GLY A 101 -21.11 -12.82 -12.63
CA GLY A 101 -21.60 -13.35 -13.91
C GLY A 101 -21.69 -12.31 -15.04
N ALA A 102 -21.39 -11.04 -14.75
CA ALA A 102 -21.38 -9.98 -15.75
C ALA A 102 -19.99 -9.84 -16.41
N ASP A 103 -19.96 -9.69 -17.73
CA ASP A 103 -18.75 -9.60 -18.55
C ASP A 103 -18.24 -8.16 -18.78
N TRP A 104 -18.89 -7.16 -18.19
CA TRP A 104 -18.68 -5.75 -18.51
C TRP A 104 -17.83 -4.98 -17.48
N GLY A 105 -17.31 -5.62 -16.43
CA GLY A 105 -16.58 -4.95 -15.35
C GLY A 105 -15.27 -5.62 -14.93
N CYS A 106 -14.35 -4.81 -14.42
CA CYS A 106 -13.10 -5.22 -13.80
C CYS A 106 -13.32 -5.21 -12.27
N PHE A 107 -13.78 -6.32 -11.70
CA PHE A 107 -14.08 -6.44 -10.28
C PHE A 107 -12.94 -7.14 -9.52
N GLY A 108 -12.73 -6.72 -8.27
CA GLY A 108 -11.66 -7.26 -7.44
C GLY A 108 -11.96 -7.21 -5.96
N HIS A 109 -11.06 -7.82 -5.19
CA HIS A 109 -11.14 -7.91 -3.74
C HIS A 109 -10.06 -7.05 -3.09
N LEU A 110 -10.47 -6.42 -1.99
CA LEU A 110 -9.61 -5.76 -1.04
C LEU A 110 -9.65 -6.58 0.24
N ASP A 111 -8.62 -7.37 0.47
CA ASP A 111 -8.59 -8.30 1.59
C ASP A 111 -7.73 -7.72 2.72
N ARG A 112 -8.33 -7.55 3.89
CA ARG A 112 -7.62 -7.40 5.16
C ARG A 112 -7.25 -8.79 5.66
N LEU A 113 -5.97 -9.08 5.53
CA LEU A 113 -5.41 -10.41 5.74
C LEU A 113 -5.35 -10.76 7.23
N LYS A 114 -5.29 -12.06 7.51
CA LYS A 114 -5.02 -12.57 8.86
C LYS A 114 -3.53 -12.50 9.16
N ASN A 115 -3.17 -12.39 10.44
CA ASN A 115 -1.77 -12.34 10.89
C ASN A 115 -0.90 -13.50 10.36
N GLU A 116 -1.49 -14.69 10.21
CA GLU A 116 -0.82 -15.88 9.68
C GLU A 116 -0.40 -15.75 8.22
N GLU A 117 -1.08 -14.91 7.45
CA GLU A 117 -0.81 -14.66 6.03
C GLU A 117 0.35 -13.68 5.80
N ARG A 118 0.88 -13.06 6.88
CA ARG A 118 2.06 -12.17 6.86
C ARG A 118 1.95 -11.04 5.82
N GLY A 119 0.89 -10.28 5.94
CA GLY A 119 0.56 -9.03 5.27
C GLY A 119 -0.65 -8.42 5.99
N ASP A 120 -0.90 -7.12 5.82
CA ASP A 120 -2.06 -6.48 6.45
C ASP A 120 -3.21 -6.31 5.44
N ILE A 121 -2.86 -5.99 4.19
CA ILE A 121 -3.82 -5.80 3.09
C ILE A 121 -3.30 -6.48 1.82
N SER A 122 -4.19 -7.03 1.00
CA SER A 122 -3.88 -7.39 -0.38
C SER A 122 -4.97 -6.91 -1.34
N VAL A 123 -4.56 -6.61 -2.57
CA VAL A 123 -5.46 -6.23 -3.66
C VAL A 123 -5.32 -7.26 -4.78
N ARG A 124 -6.44 -7.85 -5.21
CA ARG A 124 -6.45 -8.86 -6.28
C ARG A 124 -7.69 -8.77 -7.15
N GLU A 125 -7.60 -9.28 -8.36
CA GLU A 125 -8.75 -9.48 -9.24
C GLU A 125 -9.58 -10.67 -8.74
N VAL A 126 -10.88 -10.70 -9.04
CA VAL A 126 -11.75 -11.84 -8.67
C VAL A 126 -11.23 -13.15 -9.28
N SER A 127 -10.73 -13.10 -10.51
CA SER A 127 -10.22 -14.25 -11.27
C SER A 127 -8.81 -14.69 -10.89
N SER A 128 -8.17 -14.04 -9.92
CA SER A 128 -6.77 -14.32 -9.56
C SER A 128 -6.59 -14.48 -8.05
N ASP A 129 -5.92 -15.56 -7.67
CA ASP A 129 -5.43 -15.77 -6.31
C ASP A 129 -4.07 -15.09 -6.05
N THR A 130 -3.46 -14.49 -7.07
CA THR A 130 -2.21 -13.74 -6.96
C THR A 130 -2.52 -12.26 -6.79
N PRO A 131 -2.11 -11.63 -5.68
CA PRO A 131 -2.31 -10.21 -5.48
C PRO A 131 -1.55 -9.36 -6.50
N LEU A 132 -2.18 -8.27 -6.95
CA LEU A 132 -1.52 -7.20 -7.70
C LEU A 132 -0.44 -6.54 -6.85
N PHE A 133 -0.73 -6.33 -5.56
CA PHE A 133 0.21 -5.86 -4.56
C PHE A 133 -0.26 -6.19 -3.16
N PHE A 134 0.69 -6.19 -2.23
CA PHE A 134 0.44 -6.28 -0.80
C PHE A 134 0.64 -4.93 -0.14
N CYS A 135 0.04 -4.75 1.05
CA CYS A 135 0.37 -3.66 1.94
C CYS A 135 0.66 -4.14 3.35
N GLU A 136 1.59 -3.43 3.97
CA GLU A 136 1.99 -3.60 5.36
C GLU A 136 1.85 -2.23 6.05
N CYS A 137 1.01 -2.18 7.06
CA CYS A 137 0.64 -0.98 7.79
C CYS A 137 1.36 -0.99 9.13
N LYS A 138 2.30 -0.06 9.33
CA LYS A 138 3.02 0.06 10.60
C LYS A 138 2.55 1.29 11.35
N TYR A 139 1.78 1.02 12.39
CA TYR A 139 1.08 2.01 13.16
C TYR A 139 1.93 2.71 14.25
N TRP A 140 1.84 4.04 14.19
CA TRP A 140 2.03 5.14 15.16
C TRP A 140 3.40 5.61 15.68
N HIS A 141 3.57 6.95 15.54
CA HIS A 141 4.64 7.92 15.86
C HIS A 141 6.10 7.53 15.63
N LYS A 142 6.40 6.24 15.61
CA LYS A 142 7.73 5.72 15.41
C LYS A 142 7.96 5.51 13.92
N LYS A 143 9.13 5.96 13.50
CA LYS A 143 9.63 5.65 12.18
C LYS A 143 9.92 4.15 12.09
N VAL A 144 9.65 3.55 10.94
CA VAL A 144 10.03 2.16 10.67
C VAL A 144 11.54 2.08 10.59
N ASP A 145 12.13 1.16 11.37
CA ASP A 145 13.55 0.93 11.38
C ASP A 145 13.96 -0.31 10.56
N SER A 146 15.26 -0.52 10.42
CA SER A 146 15.79 -1.66 9.65
C SER A 146 15.40 -3.02 10.25
N ARG A 147 15.14 -3.10 11.57
CA ARG A 147 14.72 -4.34 12.23
C ARG A 147 13.26 -4.65 11.88
N ALA A 148 12.39 -3.65 11.96
CA ALA A 148 10.98 -3.78 11.57
C ALA A 148 10.87 -4.16 10.09
N MET A 149 11.62 -3.47 9.21
CA MET A 149 11.64 -3.79 7.78
C MET A 149 12.14 -5.23 7.51
N LYS A 150 13.20 -5.66 8.20
CA LYS A 150 13.67 -7.06 8.11
C LYS A 150 12.61 -8.07 8.57
N GLY A 151 11.81 -7.71 9.57
CA GLY A 151 10.68 -8.53 10.04
C GLY A 151 9.60 -8.68 8.97
N ILE A 152 9.22 -7.59 8.31
CA ILE A 152 8.25 -7.58 7.20
C ILE A 152 8.78 -8.45 6.05
N MET A 153 10.02 -8.19 5.61
CA MET A 153 10.63 -8.96 4.51
C MET A 153 10.71 -10.44 4.82
N LYS A 154 11.12 -10.81 6.05
CA LYS A 154 11.14 -12.20 6.47
C LYS A 154 9.74 -12.83 6.41
N GLY A 155 8.69 -12.12 6.84
CA GLY A 155 7.32 -12.62 6.80
C GLY A 155 6.86 -12.90 5.36
N LEU A 156 7.02 -11.91 4.48
CA LEU A 156 6.65 -12.02 3.07
C LEU A 156 7.43 -13.12 2.34
N GLU A 157 8.75 -13.21 2.55
CA GLU A 157 9.57 -14.28 1.95
C GLU A 157 9.35 -15.66 2.58
N THR A 158 8.67 -15.77 3.72
CA THR A 158 8.34 -17.09 4.30
C THR A 158 6.96 -17.58 3.87
N VAL A 159 5.99 -16.69 3.75
CA VAL A 159 4.57 -17.06 3.59
C VAL A 159 4.03 -16.72 2.20
N GLN A 160 4.57 -15.67 1.56
CA GLN A 160 4.07 -15.13 0.30
C GLN A 160 5.13 -15.13 -0.81
N GLU A 161 6.24 -15.85 -0.64
CA GLU A 161 7.47 -15.76 -1.47
C GLU A 161 7.18 -15.67 -2.99
N ASP A 162 6.33 -16.56 -3.49
CA ASP A 162 6.01 -16.65 -4.91
C ASP A 162 4.94 -15.63 -5.36
N LYS A 163 4.12 -15.15 -4.43
CA LYS A 163 2.96 -14.29 -4.69
C LYS A 163 3.32 -12.81 -4.68
N TRP A 164 4.27 -12.38 -3.84
CA TRP A 164 4.58 -10.97 -3.70
C TRP A 164 5.75 -10.55 -4.61
N LYS A 165 5.54 -9.47 -5.36
CA LYS A 165 6.56 -8.82 -6.22
C LYS A 165 6.79 -7.37 -5.83
N ILE A 166 5.71 -6.71 -5.38
CA ILE A 166 5.73 -5.37 -4.83
C ILE A 166 4.91 -5.34 -3.54
N VAL A 167 5.41 -4.60 -2.55
CA VAL A 167 4.70 -4.32 -1.30
C VAL A 167 4.77 -2.84 -0.97
N PHE A 168 3.62 -2.28 -0.57
CA PHE A 168 3.52 -0.92 -0.07
C PHE A 168 3.56 -0.93 1.46
N VAL A 169 4.58 -0.34 2.05
CA VAL A 169 4.73 -0.24 3.50
C VAL A 169 4.26 1.15 3.94
N PHE A 170 3.06 1.24 4.50
CA PHE A 170 2.50 2.48 5.01
C PHE A 170 2.98 2.75 6.44
N CYS A 171 3.61 3.91 6.66
CA CYS A 171 4.07 4.31 7.97
C CYS A 171 4.21 5.83 8.11
N VAL A 172 4.45 6.32 9.33
CA VAL A 172 4.72 7.74 9.59
C VAL A 172 6.01 8.23 8.92
N GLY A 173 6.98 7.34 8.73
CA GLY A 173 8.25 7.62 8.08
C GLY A 173 9.25 6.49 8.28
N LEU A 174 10.36 6.54 7.56
CA LEU A 174 11.45 5.58 7.61
C LEU A 174 12.66 6.19 8.33
N THR A 175 13.33 5.40 9.18
CA THR A 175 14.64 5.80 9.71
C THR A 175 15.71 5.61 8.64
N ASN A 176 16.77 6.42 8.67
CA ASN A 176 17.94 6.16 7.82
C ASN A 176 18.56 4.80 8.20
N PHE A 177 18.64 3.90 7.22
CA PHE A 177 19.30 2.62 7.40
C PHE A 177 20.82 2.82 7.48
N ARG A 178 21.49 2.04 8.33
CA ARG A 178 22.95 2.04 8.36
C ARG A 178 23.46 1.47 7.05
N LYS A 179 24.56 2.02 6.51
CA LYS A 179 25.21 1.46 5.33
C LYS A 179 25.49 -0.03 5.55
N GLY A 180 25.07 -0.88 4.62
CA GLY A 180 25.23 -2.34 4.70
C GLY A 180 24.23 -3.08 5.58
N SER A 181 23.23 -2.43 6.20
CA SER A 181 22.20 -3.14 6.98
C SER A 181 21.13 -3.81 6.12
N TRP A 182 21.07 -3.49 4.83
CA TRP A 182 20.14 -4.11 3.89
C TRP A 182 20.72 -5.43 3.38
N ALA A 183 20.17 -6.55 3.87
CA ALA A 183 20.63 -7.89 3.53
C ALA A 183 19.94 -8.48 2.28
N HIS A 184 19.01 -7.75 1.67
CA HIS A 184 18.16 -8.26 0.58
C HIS A 184 18.67 -7.75 -0.77
N GLY A 185 19.76 -8.34 -1.27
CA GLY A 185 20.50 -7.86 -2.45
C GLY A 185 19.69 -7.75 -3.74
N SER A 186 18.58 -8.49 -3.88
CA SER A 186 17.69 -8.43 -5.05
C SER A 186 16.40 -7.63 -4.84
N ILE A 187 16.22 -7.03 -3.66
CA ILE A 187 15.01 -6.31 -3.28
C ILE A 187 15.33 -4.82 -3.16
N GLY A 188 14.65 -3.99 -3.95
CA GLY A 188 14.74 -2.55 -3.83
C GLY A 188 13.91 -2.01 -2.68
N CYS A 189 14.32 -0.86 -2.17
CA CYS A 189 13.57 -0.09 -1.19
C CYS A 189 13.60 1.37 -1.61
N VAL A 190 12.44 1.91 -1.92
CA VAL A 190 12.21 3.33 -2.22
C VAL A 190 11.25 3.88 -1.17
N ARG A 191 11.43 5.14 -0.78
CA ARG A 191 10.45 5.85 0.04
C ARG A 191 9.81 6.97 -0.76
N ILE A 192 8.54 7.21 -0.48
CA ILE A 192 7.72 8.25 -1.10
C ILE A 192 7.03 9.00 0.02
N ASP A 193 7.22 10.32 0.10
CA ASP A 193 6.42 11.18 0.95
C ASP A 193 5.03 11.33 0.33
N CYS A 194 3.99 10.82 0.98
CA CYS A 194 2.64 10.81 0.41
C CYS A 194 2.03 12.22 0.26
N ARG A 195 2.55 13.21 0.97
CA ARG A 195 2.05 14.59 0.95
C ARG A 195 2.68 15.41 -0.16
N SER A 196 3.98 15.24 -0.40
CA SER A 196 4.69 15.99 -1.44
C SER A 196 4.89 15.21 -2.75
N GLY A 197 4.80 13.88 -2.70
CA GLY A 197 5.19 13.01 -3.81
C GLY A 197 6.71 12.84 -3.97
N ASP A 198 7.51 13.36 -3.03
CA ASP A 198 8.99 13.26 -3.07
C ASP A 198 9.43 11.80 -2.95
N VAL A 199 10.21 11.35 -3.93
CA VAL A 199 10.71 9.99 -4.08
C VAL A 199 12.20 9.96 -3.76
N LYS A 200 12.62 9.04 -2.90
CA LYS A 200 14.04 8.79 -2.61
C LYS A 200 14.35 7.30 -2.54
N TRP A 201 15.32 6.86 -3.32
CA TRP A 201 15.87 5.51 -3.18
C TRP A 201 16.59 5.37 -1.84
N VAL A 202 16.23 4.31 -1.09
CA VAL A 202 16.94 3.91 0.13
C VAL A 202 18.00 2.88 -0.24
N VAL A 203 17.60 1.90 -1.05
CA VAL A 203 18.48 0.90 -1.67
C VAL A 203 17.93 0.58 -3.06
N GLN A 204 18.75 0.76 -4.08
CA GLN A 204 18.45 0.30 -5.43
C GLN A 204 19.48 -0.77 -5.83
N PRO A 205 19.08 -2.03 -6.01
CA PRO A 205 19.97 -3.07 -6.51
C PRO A 205 20.54 -2.73 -7.89
N ASP A 206 21.70 -3.29 -8.18
CA ASP A 206 22.30 -3.21 -9.52
C ASP A 206 21.33 -3.76 -10.58
N GLU A 207 21.41 -3.17 -11.76
CA GLU A 207 20.65 -3.63 -12.92
C GLU A 207 20.94 -5.11 -13.20
N GLY A 208 19.91 -5.90 -13.48
CA GLY A 208 19.99 -7.37 -13.60
C GLY A 208 19.82 -8.16 -12.30
N HIS A 209 19.94 -7.53 -11.12
CA HIS A 209 19.70 -8.17 -9.82
C HIS A 209 18.35 -7.80 -9.19
N ARG A 210 17.64 -6.84 -9.77
CA ARG A 210 16.33 -6.33 -9.34
C ARG A 210 15.23 -7.37 -9.55
N LYS A 211 14.61 -7.84 -8.45
CA LYS A 211 13.51 -8.84 -8.49
C LYS A 211 12.21 -8.34 -7.86
N LYS A 212 12.30 -7.73 -6.67
CA LYS A 212 11.14 -7.28 -5.90
C LYS A 212 11.32 -5.86 -5.39
N LEU A 213 10.23 -5.15 -5.16
CA LEU A 213 10.27 -3.75 -4.73
C LEU A 213 9.45 -3.53 -3.45
N VAL A 214 10.08 -2.87 -2.48
CA VAL A 214 9.40 -2.27 -1.33
C VAL A 214 9.22 -0.79 -1.61
N VAL A 215 7.97 -0.33 -1.59
CA VAL A 215 7.63 1.09 -1.68
C VAL A 215 7.15 1.54 -0.30
N VAL A 216 7.97 2.31 0.40
CA VAL A 216 7.62 2.88 1.70
C VAL A 216 6.80 4.14 1.46
N MET A 217 5.55 4.12 1.90
CA MET A 217 4.60 5.21 1.78
C MET A 217 4.63 6.00 3.10
N GLU A 218 5.41 7.09 3.13
CA GLU A 218 5.56 7.95 4.32
C GLU A 218 4.37 8.91 4.43
N THR A 219 3.42 8.59 5.31
CA THR A 219 2.17 9.35 5.47
C THR A 219 2.31 10.57 6.38
N GLY A 220 3.45 10.68 7.08
CA GLY A 220 3.64 11.61 8.18
C GLY A 220 2.76 11.28 9.40
N PRO A 221 2.82 12.09 10.46
CA PRO A 221 1.99 11.90 11.64
C PRO A 221 0.52 12.15 11.31
N VAL A 222 -0.34 11.20 11.65
CA VAL A 222 -1.80 11.36 11.60
C VAL A 222 -2.22 12.18 12.83
N LYS A 223 -2.75 13.38 12.62
CA LYS A 223 -3.37 14.16 13.70
C LYS A 223 -4.70 13.50 14.03
N ILE A 224 -4.72 12.70 15.09
CA ILE A 224 -5.99 12.24 15.67
C ILE A 224 -6.50 13.40 16.52
N GLU A 225 -7.55 14.09 16.06
CA GLU A 225 -8.28 15.02 16.91
C GLU A 225 -8.91 14.21 18.05
N THR A 226 -8.28 14.28 19.23
CA THR A 226 -8.90 13.84 20.45
C THR A 226 -10.04 14.78 20.75
N HIS A 227 -11.25 14.42 20.32
CA HIS A 227 -12.46 14.92 20.97
C HIS A 227 -12.46 14.39 22.41
N MET A 228 -11.69 15.04 23.27
CA MET A 228 -11.84 14.89 24.71
C MET A 228 -13.23 15.41 25.04
N SER A 229 -14.10 14.47 25.40
CA SER A 229 -15.38 14.73 26.04
C SER A 229 -15.16 15.74 27.16
N GLY A 230 -15.67 16.96 26.97
CA GLY A 230 -15.74 17.95 28.02
C GLY A 230 -16.49 17.34 29.20
N ARG A 231 -15.78 17.06 30.28
CA ARG A 231 -16.40 16.84 31.59
C ARG A 231 -17.04 18.17 31.97
N ASN A 232 -18.36 18.25 31.87
CA ASN A 232 -19.15 19.23 32.60
C ASN A 232 -18.95 18.95 34.10
N SER A 233 -18.03 19.69 34.72
CA SER A 233 -18.09 19.93 36.15
C SER A 233 -19.07 21.07 36.39
N ALA A 234 -20.33 20.71 36.67
CA ALA A 234 -21.27 21.62 37.30
C ALA A 234 -20.85 21.77 38.78
N ALA A 235 -20.66 23.02 39.20
CA ALA A 235 -20.71 23.45 40.59
C ALA A 235 -22.06 24.12 40.83
#